data_AF-A0A7S3RYJ0-F1
#
_entry.id   AF-A0A7S3RYJ0-F1
#
_cell.length_a   1.000
_cell.length_b   1.000
_cell.length_c   1.000
_cell.angle_alpha   90.00
_cell.angle_beta   90.00
_cell.angle_gamma   90.00
#
_symmetry.space_group_name_H-M   'P 1'
#
loop_
_entity.id
_entity.type
_entity.pdbx_description
1 polymer ?
#
loop_
_entity_poly.entity_id
_entity_poly.type
_entity_poly.pdbx_seq_one_letter_code
_entity_poly.pdbx_strand_id
1 'polypeptide(L)'
;MAERPLSHRNHLIHGQATPTAAILVMSYGGDDSSIPDKLRLDYAPTSRASCKGCGRGIGQGEVRCGVKVRSQWHDGFDMHFHHVACAPKASGPGAFKGVQRLRWADQAALADALKMPLDESKPAVKKAKRLNELVWGVVDKVASVPKKQLREALEENDRFITDKMSPAELAYMIGDSLVSGLLPPCPFCECNALVGEGGMIRCAGFAAGTTSCRFSLVLDSVFDEPLGSEEMRGRTKRAGVFEPTQPLARALKDWSPPKDAPVLALAPAAGAAGGSAAAGPSGVNIQGSGTDVQGGGPDVKPFHGDLHGDIDSGDDEELDGSCDAKYVMAGLVVASVGSTTPKAEELQSIVEAHGGEWVSGSIGDGRSVSILVSTEAEAAKKKPSAKFAAAAKASVPAVSADYILALAGLPPATGSSKSTGKSTGKSGGGGKSGGGKSGGGKSGG
;
A
#
# COMPACT_ATOMS: atom_id res chain seq x y z
N MET A 1 -44.08 -32.35 -44.38
CA MET A 1 -43.31 -32.18 -43.13
C MET A 1 -41.87 -31.96 -43.55
N ALA A 2 -41.49 -30.70 -43.66
CA ALA A 2 -40.25 -30.25 -44.31
C ALA A 2 -39.60 -29.22 -43.38
N GLU A 3 -38.29 -29.37 -43.23
CA GLU A 3 -37.43 -28.55 -42.39
C GLU A 3 -37.43 -27.08 -42.82
N ARG A 4 -37.48 -26.17 -41.83
CA ARG A 4 -37.05 -24.78 -41.95
C ARG A 4 -36.42 -24.33 -40.62
N PRO A 5 -35.25 -23.68 -40.64
CA PRO A 5 -34.58 -23.20 -39.44
C PRO A 5 -35.05 -21.79 -39.09
N LEU A 6 -35.23 -21.50 -37.79
CA LEU A 6 -35.45 -20.13 -37.29
C LEU A 6 -34.51 -19.87 -36.11
N SER A 7 -33.71 -18.82 -36.29
CA SER A 7 -32.83 -18.19 -35.33
C SER A 7 -33.52 -17.82 -34.02
N HIS A 8 -32.82 -17.84 -32.88
CA HIS A 8 -32.73 -16.67 -31.99
C HIS A 8 -31.78 -16.91 -30.79
N ARG A 9 -30.86 -15.95 -30.62
CA ARG A 9 -30.28 -15.41 -29.37
C ARG A 9 -29.41 -16.31 -28.49
N ASN A 10 -28.11 -16.25 -28.78
CA ASN A 10 -27.05 -16.54 -27.82
C ASN A 10 -26.92 -15.33 -26.87
N HIS A 11 -27.45 -15.42 -25.65
CA HIS A 11 -27.08 -14.50 -24.57
C HIS A 11 -25.91 -15.10 -23.79
N LEU A 12 -24.70 -14.67 -24.16
CA LEU A 12 -23.51 -14.78 -23.31
C LEU A 12 -23.71 -13.87 -22.11
N ILE A 13 -24.01 -14.45 -20.94
CA ILE A 13 -23.89 -13.75 -19.66
C ILE A 13 -22.40 -13.77 -19.30
N HIS A 14 -21.75 -12.63 -19.56
CA HIS A 14 -20.42 -12.31 -19.06
C HIS A 14 -20.49 -12.07 -17.54
N GLY A 15 -20.09 -13.08 -16.77
CA GLY A 15 -19.94 -12.99 -15.31
C GLY A 15 -18.56 -12.46 -14.92
N GLN A 16 -18.45 -11.14 -14.91
CA GLN A 16 -17.73 -10.29 -13.96
C GLN A 16 -16.45 -10.86 -13.30
N ALA A 17 -15.30 -10.36 -13.73
CA ALA A 17 -14.08 -10.36 -12.94
C ALA A 17 -14.30 -9.50 -11.69
N THR A 18 -14.19 -10.12 -10.52
CA THR A 18 -14.28 -9.43 -9.22
C THR A 18 -13.06 -8.53 -9.00
N PRO A 19 -13.23 -7.38 -8.34
CA PRO A 19 -12.13 -6.44 -8.12
C PRO A 19 -11.08 -7.06 -7.21
N THR A 20 -9.82 -6.72 -7.50
CA THR A 20 -8.62 -7.04 -6.74
C THR A 20 -8.81 -6.71 -5.26
N ALA A 21 -9.15 -7.74 -4.49
CA ALA A 21 -9.12 -7.70 -3.04
C ALA A 21 -7.70 -7.30 -2.61
N ALA A 22 -7.62 -6.25 -1.79
CA ALA A 22 -6.40 -5.90 -1.08
C ALA A 22 -6.05 -7.07 -0.14
N ILE A 23 -5.20 -7.98 -0.61
CA ILE A 23 -4.66 -9.02 0.25
C ILE A 23 -3.67 -8.34 1.19
N LEU A 24 -4.09 -8.21 2.44
CA LEU A 24 -3.27 -7.82 3.58
C LEU A 24 -2.30 -8.98 3.87
N VAL A 25 -1.24 -9.12 3.07
CA VAL A 25 -0.20 -10.14 3.31
C VAL A 25 0.74 -9.60 4.39
N MET A 26 0.39 -9.76 5.66
CA MET A 26 1.37 -9.72 6.74
C MET A 26 1.96 -11.13 6.90
N SER A 27 2.93 -11.49 6.05
CA SER A 27 3.65 -12.78 6.17
C SER A 27 4.93 -12.59 6.98
N TYR A 28 4.80 -12.66 8.30
CA TYR A 28 5.91 -13.04 9.16
C TYR A 28 6.04 -14.58 9.08
N GLY A 29 7.01 -15.07 8.28
CA GLY A 29 7.35 -16.51 8.24
C GLY A 29 7.31 -17.24 6.88
N GLY A 30 7.08 -16.56 5.75
CA GLY A 30 7.14 -17.17 4.41
C GLY A 30 8.53 -17.13 3.74
N ASP A 31 8.72 -17.97 2.74
CA ASP A 31 9.85 -17.95 1.80
C ASP A 31 9.98 -16.60 1.09
N ASP A 32 11.14 -16.31 0.48
CA ASP A 32 11.45 -15.03 -0.17
C ASP A 32 10.48 -14.62 -1.30
N SER A 33 9.55 -15.49 -1.70
CA SER A 33 8.50 -15.22 -2.67
C SER A 33 7.35 -14.38 -2.11
N SER A 34 7.13 -14.38 -0.78
CA SER A 34 6.04 -13.63 -0.14
C SER A 34 6.40 -12.18 0.23
N ILE A 35 7.63 -11.74 -0.07
CA ILE A 35 8.12 -10.40 0.28
C ILE A 35 7.38 -9.34 -0.55
N PRO A 36 6.60 -8.44 0.09
CA PRO A 36 5.89 -7.39 -0.61
C PRO A 36 6.86 -6.33 -1.17
N ASP A 37 6.59 -5.87 -2.39
CA ASP A 37 7.41 -4.90 -3.14
C ASP A 37 8.89 -5.29 -3.17
N LYS A 38 9.15 -6.58 -3.50
CA LYS A 38 10.49 -7.16 -3.47
C LYS A 38 11.50 -6.37 -4.31
N LEU A 39 11.07 -5.85 -5.46
CA LEU A 39 11.92 -5.11 -6.38
C LEU A 39 11.48 -3.66 -6.43
N ARG A 40 12.42 -2.75 -6.20
CA ARG A 40 12.22 -1.29 -6.28
C ARG A 40 13.26 -0.70 -7.22
N LEU A 41 12.84 0.23 -8.06
CA LEU A 41 13.73 1.06 -8.88
C LEU A 41 13.66 2.50 -8.38
N ASP A 42 14.83 3.08 -8.13
CA ASP A 42 15.00 4.46 -7.66
C ASP A 42 16.30 5.07 -8.20
N TYR A 43 16.38 6.40 -8.19
CA TYR A 43 17.66 7.10 -8.32
C TYR A 43 18.43 6.99 -7.01
N ALA A 44 19.72 6.64 -7.08
CA ALA A 44 20.57 6.56 -5.91
C ALA A 44 20.69 7.93 -5.23
N PRO A 45 20.28 8.09 -3.96
CA PRO A 45 20.35 9.38 -3.28
C PRO A 45 21.78 9.77 -2.93
N THR A 46 22.68 8.79 -2.80
CA THR A 46 24.12 8.99 -2.52
C THR A 46 24.94 7.92 -3.22
N SER A 47 26.23 8.18 -3.45
CA SER A 47 27.18 7.25 -4.08
C SER A 47 27.81 6.22 -3.12
N ARG A 48 27.19 5.97 -1.96
CA ARG A 48 27.73 5.08 -0.91
C ARG A 48 27.38 3.59 -1.09
N ALA A 49 26.46 3.27 -1.98
CA ALA A 49 26.01 1.90 -2.18
C ALA A 49 26.94 1.15 -3.15
N SER A 50 27.27 -0.10 -2.81
CA SER A 50 27.95 -1.04 -3.70
C SER A 50 26.95 -2.04 -4.30
N CYS A 51 27.06 -2.31 -5.59
CA CYS A 51 26.25 -3.30 -6.28
C CYS A 51 26.54 -4.71 -5.78
N LYS A 52 25.50 -5.44 -5.35
CA LYS A 52 25.62 -6.83 -4.87
C LYS A 52 25.90 -7.85 -5.99
N GLY A 53 25.69 -7.48 -7.26
CA GLY A 53 25.98 -8.35 -8.41
C GLY A 53 27.44 -8.28 -8.89
N CYS A 54 28.03 -7.08 -8.94
CA CYS A 54 29.37 -6.88 -9.50
C CYS A 54 30.40 -6.29 -8.53
N GLY A 55 30.00 -5.90 -7.31
CA GLY A 55 30.86 -5.31 -6.29
C GLY A 55 31.25 -3.84 -6.51
N ARG A 56 30.96 -3.25 -7.68
CA ARG A 56 31.32 -1.85 -7.99
C ARG A 56 30.37 -0.85 -7.32
N GLY A 57 30.86 0.37 -7.11
CA GLY A 57 30.05 1.48 -6.60
C GLY A 57 28.90 1.86 -7.53
N ILE A 58 27.82 2.36 -6.95
CA ILE A 58 26.65 2.93 -7.65
C ILE A 58 26.73 4.45 -7.46
N GLY A 59 26.74 5.20 -8.56
CA GLY A 59 26.87 6.66 -8.54
C GLY A 59 25.63 7.34 -7.96
N GLN A 60 25.80 8.54 -7.40
CA GLN A 60 24.66 9.37 -7.00
C GLN A 60 23.86 9.79 -8.25
N GLY A 61 22.54 9.71 -8.18
CA GLY A 61 21.66 10.00 -9.32
C GLY A 61 21.58 8.87 -10.35
N GLU A 62 22.35 7.79 -10.19
CA GLU A 62 22.27 6.61 -11.07
C GLU A 62 21.01 5.79 -10.74
N VAL A 63 20.32 5.27 -11.76
CA VAL A 63 19.21 4.34 -11.58
C VAL A 63 19.74 3.02 -11.03
N ARG A 64 19.15 2.54 -9.94
CA ARG A 64 19.52 1.27 -9.31
C ARG A 64 18.29 0.44 -8.98
N CYS A 65 18.50 -0.87 -8.89
CA CYS A 65 17.48 -1.82 -8.44
C CYS A 65 17.76 -2.22 -6.98
N GLY A 66 16.84 -1.90 -6.09
CA GLY A 66 16.80 -2.40 -4.72
C GLY A 66 16.01 -3.71 -4.65
N VAL A 67 16.66 -4.77 -4.17
CA VAL A 67 16.07 -6.07 -3.87
C VAL A 67 15.88 -6.16 -2.36
N LYS A 68 14.63 -6.24 -1.93
CA LYS A 68 14.26 -6.41 -0.53
C LYS A 68 14.47 -7.87 -0.13
N VAL A 69 15.32 -8.10 0.86
CA VAL A 69 15.64 -9.43 1.41
C VAL A 69 15.38 -9.44 2.91
N ARG A 70 15.02 -10.59 3.49
CA ARG A 70 14.92 -10.68 4.95
C ARG A 70 16.30 -10.47 5.57
N SER A 71 16.38 -9.62 6.59
CA SER A 71 17.65 -9.42 7.30
C SER A 71 17.97 -10.65 8.14
N GLN A 72 19.25 -11.01 8.20
CA GLN A 72 19.73 -12.03 9.13
C GLN A 72 20.04 -11.48 10.53
N TRP A 73 20.06 -10.15 10.69
CA TRP A 73 20.48 -9.48 11.93
C TRP A 73 19.34 -8.91 12.75
N HIS A 74 18.21 -8.59 12.11
CA HIS A 74 17.06 -8.03 12.79
C HIS A 74 15.76 -8.51 12.16
N ASP A 75 14.66 -8.41 12.91
CA ASP A 75 13.33 -8.70 12.38
C ASP A 75 12.89 -7.56 11.45
N GLY A 76 13.18 -7.75 10.16
CA GLY A 76 12.91 -6.76 9.13
C GLY A 76 13.55 -7.14 7.80
N PHE A 77 13.69 -6.14 6.94
CA PHE A 77 14.22 -6.33 5.61
C PHE A 77 15.42 -5.43 5.34
N ASP A 78 16.43 -6.01 4.72
CA ASP A 78 17.57 -5.30 4.15
C ASP A 78 17.32 -5.01 2.67
N MET A 79 17.88 -3.90 2.20
CA MET A 79 17.86 -3.55 0.78
C MET A 79 19.21 -3.86 0.15
N HIS A 80 19.23 -4.85 -0.73
CA HIS A 80 20.37 -5.15 -1.57
C HIS A 80 20.30 -4.33 -2.86
N PHE A 81 21.25 -3.44 -3.07
CA PHE A 81 21.28 -2.60 -4.27
C PHE A 81 22.07 -3.26 -5.40
N HIS A 82 21.58 -3.14 -6.62
CA HIS A 82 22.16 -3.65 -7.85
C HIS A 82 22.16 -2.55 -8.91
N HIS A 83 23.16 -2.54 -9.79
CA HIS A 83 23.03 -1.87 -11.08
C HIS A 83 21.85 -2.48 -11.84
N VAL A 84 21.22 -1.72 -12.73
CA VAL A 84 20.10 -2.21 -13.56
C VAL A 84 20.46 -3.50 -14.30
N ALA A 85 21.64 -3.53 -14.93
CA ALA A 85 22.13 -4.72 -15.64
C ALA A 85 22.49 -5.91 -14.73
N CYS A 86 22.68 -5.67 -13.43
CA CYS A 86 23.01 -6.70 -12.43
C CYS A 86 21.77 -7.13 -11.62
N ALA A 87 20.60 -6.60 -11.94
CA ALA A 87 19.37 -6.89 -11.22
C ALA A 87 18.93 -8.36 -11.46
N PRO A 88 18.27 -9.00 -10.49
CA PRO A 88 17.66 -10.30 -10.71
C PRO A 88 16.59 -10.20 -11.79
N LYS A 89 16.50 -11.23 -12.63
CA LYS A 89 15.43 -11.33 -13.62
C LYS A 89 14.08 -11.40 -12.91
N ALA A 90 13.11 -10.63 -13.39
CA ALA A 90 11.79 -10.57 -12.80
C ALA A 90 10.70 -10.83 -13.85
N SER A 91 9.56 -11.30 -13.37
CA SER A 91 8.39 -11.63 -14.19
C SER A 91 7.58 -10.37 -14.51
N GLY A 92 8.09 -9.54 -15.42
CA GLY A 92 7.33 -8.44 -16.03
C GLY A 92 7.25 -7.13 -15.23
N PRO A 93 6.53 -6.13 -15.78
CA PRO A 93 6.49 -4.74 -15.30
C PRO A 93 6.01 -4.57 -13.86
N GLY A 94 4.94 -5.27 -13.50
CA GLY A 94 4.30 -5.15 -12.18
C GLY A 94 5.16 -5.66 -11.03
N ALA A 95 6.27 -6.35 -11.31
CA ALA A 95 7.22 -6.80 -10.30
C ALA A 95 8.04 -5.64 -9.70
N PHE A 96 8.22 -4.54 -10.44
CA PHE A 96 9.04 -3.42 -10.03
C PHE A 96 8.21 -2.26 -9.53
N LYS A 97 8.46 -1.84 -8.28
CA LYS A 97 7.93 -0.58 -7.73
C LYS A 97 8.78 0.60 -8.19
N GLY A 98 8.15 1.71 -8.55
CA GLY A 98 8.83 2.98 -8.81
C GLY A 98 9.29 3.21 -10.25
N VAL A 99 9.08 2.27 -11.18
CA VAL A 99 9.44 2.44 -12.60
C VAL A 99 8.85 3.72 -13.17
N GLN A 100 7.52 3.89 -13.03
CA GLN A 100 6.80 5.02 -13.63
C GLN A 100 7.11 6.39 -12.99
N ARG A 101 7.87 6.42 -11.89
CA ARG A 101 8.35 7.66 -11.26
C ARG A 101 9.64 8.17 -11.91
N LEU A 102 10.42 7.30 -12.55
CA LEU A 102 11.69 7.70 -13.18
C LEU A 102 11.42 8.65 -14.36
N ARG A 103 12.46 9.31 -14.87
CA ARG A 103 12.34 10.07 -16.12
C ARG A 103 12.00 9.13 -17.27
N TRP A 104 11.23 9.62 -18.24
CA TRP A 104 10.79 8.80 -19.37
C TRP A 104 11.93 8.09 -20.11
N ALA A 105 13.05 8.77 -20.34
CA ALA A 105 14.22 8.18 -21.00
C ALA A 105 14.75 6.95 -20.25
N ASP A 106 14.77 7.01 -18.91
CA ASP A 106 15.19 5.88 -18.07
C ASP A 106 14.13 4.78 -18.04
N GLN A 107 12.84 5.12 -18.09
CA GLN A 107 11.76 4.13 -18.21
C GLN A 107 11.88 3.33 -19.50
N ALA A 108 12.15 4.00 -20.63
CA ALA A 108 12.35 3.34 -21.92
C ALA A 108 13.58 2.42 -21.91
N ALA A 109 14.72 2.92 -21.41
CA ALA A 109 15.94 2.11 -21.28
C ALA A 109 15.75 0.90 -20.34
N LEU A 110 14.98 1.05 -19.26
CA LEU A 110 14.61 -0.04 -18.37
C LEU A 110 13.68 -1.04 -19.04
N ALA A 111 12.74 -0.58 -19.87
CA ALA A 111 11.83 -1.45 -20.58
C ALA A 111 12.60 -2.38 -21.53
N ASP A 112 13.59 -1.85 -22.24
CA ASP A 112 14.48 -2.65 -23.08
C ASP A 112 15.34 -3.63 -22.25
N ALA A 113 15.96 -3.14 -21.17
CA ALA A 113 16.86 -3.94 -20.33
C ALA A 113 16.13 -5.08 -19.59
N LEU A 114 14.89 -4.83 -19.16
CA LEU A 114 14.08 -5.75 -18.37
C LEU A 114 13.02 -6.48 -19.20
N LYS A 115 12.99 -6.25 -20.52
CA LYS A 115 12.03 -6.83 -21.47
C LYS A 115 10.57 -6.58 -21.08
N MET A 116 10.28 -5.37 -20.64
CA MET A 116 8.92 -4.92 -20.34
C MET A 116 8.23 -4.46 -21.63
N PRO A 117 6.94 -4.79 -21.86
CA PRO A 117 6.21 -4.32 -23.02
C PRO A 117 6.00 -2.82 -22.93
N LEU A 118 6.76 -2.03 -23.68
CA LEU A 118 6.58 -0.59 -23.81
C LEU A 118 6.39 -0.25 -25.29
N ASP A 119 5.26 0.37 -25.61
CA ASP A 119 4.93 0.79 -26.97
C ASP A 119 4.52 2.26 -26.98
N GLU A 120 5.46 3.14 -27.35
CA GLU A 120 5.23 4.58 -27.43
C GLU A 120 4.21 4.99 -28.50
N SER A 121 3.79 4.10 -29.39
CA SER A 121 2.77 4.41 -30.38
C SER A 121 1.37 4.53 -29.76
N LYS A 122 1.12 3.81 -28.65
CA LYS A 122 -0.17 3.75 -27.96
C LYS A 122 -0.55 5.12 -27.37
N PRO A 123 -1.82 5.55 -27.47
CA PRO A 123 -2.25 6.87 -26.98
C PRO A 123 -2.11 7.01 -25.46
N ALA A 124 -2.37 5.95 -24.69
CA ALA A 124 -2.19 5.95 -23.24
C ALA A 124 -0.72 6.18 -22.85
N VAL A 125 0.22 5.54 -23.56
CA VAL A 125 1.66 5.67 -23.34
C VAL A 125 2.14 7.08 -23.70
N LYS A 126 1.68 7.65 -24.82
CA LYS A 126 1.98 9.05 -25.19
C LYS A 126 1.49 10.05 -24.15
N LYS A 127 0.28 9.84 -23.62
CA LYS A 127 -0.28 10.66 -22.54
C LYS A 127 0.56 10.55 -21.26
N ALA A 128 0.93 9.33 -20.87
CA ALA A 128 1.76 9.09 -19.69
C ALA A 128 3.16 9.70 -19.85
N LYS A 129 3.78 9.59 -21.03
CA LYS A 129 5.05 10.24 -21.39
C LYS A 129 4.98 11.75 -21.21
N ARG A 130 3.98 12.38 -21.83
CA ARG A 130 3.77 13.82 -21.73
C ARG A 130 3.59 14.25 -20.28
N LEU A 131 2.77 13.53 -19.50
CA LEU A 131 2.56 13.83 -18.10
C LEU A 131 3.86 13.70 -17.27
N ASN A 132 4.64 12.66 -17.51
CA ASN A 132 5.93 12.45 -16.84
C ASN A 132 6.91 13.60 -17.10
N GLU A 133 7.04 14.03 -18.36
CA GLU A 133 7.90 15.15 -18.75
C GLU A 133 7.46 16.47 -18.09
N LEU A 134 6.15 16.71 -18.02
CA LEU A 134 5.60 17.88 -17.31
C LEU A 134 5.94 17.86 -15.82
N VAL A 135 5.71 16.73 -15.15
CA VAL A 135 6.02 16.57 -13.72
C VAL A 135 7.50 16.78 -13.47
N TRP A 136 8.38 16.13 -14.24
CA TRP A 136 9.82 16.29 -14.08
C TRP A 136 10.31 17.71 -14.37
N GLY A 137 9.69 18.42 -15.32
CA GLY A 137 9.96 19.83 -15.55
C GLY A 137 9.68 20.73 -14.34
N VAL A 138 8.68 20.37 -13.52
CA VAL A 138 8.43 21.04 -12.22
C VAL A 138 9.41 20.59 -11.16
N VAL A 139 9.66 19.28 -11.05
CA VAL A 139 10.59 18.71 -10.08
C VAL A 139 11.97 19.34 -10.20
N ASP A 140 12.47 19.56 -11.41
CA ASP A 140 13.77 20.17 -11.65
C ASP A 140 13.86 21.62 -11.13
N LYS A 141 12.74 22.36 -11.16
CA LYS A 141 12.65 23.72 -10.57
C LYS A 141 12.53 23.67 -9.04
N VAL A 142 11.79 22.70 -8.52
CA VAL A 142 11.53 22.54 -7.08
C VAL A 142 12.74 21.92 -6.36
N ALA A 143 13.65 21.24 -7.08
CA ALA A 143 14.81 20.56 -6.51
C ALA A 143 15.77 21.48 -5.74
N SER A 144 15.81 22.78 -6.03
CA SER A 144 16.64 23.75 -5.30
C SER A 144 16.05 24.18 -3.95
N VAL A 145 14.78 23.85 -3.68
CA VAL A 145 14.07 24.25 -2.46
C VAL A 145 14.48 23.34 -1.29
N PRO A 146 14.80 23.90 -0.11
CA PRO A 146 15.16 23.10 1.07
C PRO A 146 14.05 22.15 1.51
N LYS A 147 14.44 20.95 2.00
CA LYS A 147 13.51 19.91 2.50
C LYS A 147 12.45 20.45 3.47
N LYS A 148 12.81 21.38 4.36
CA LYS A 148 11.88 21.97 5.33
C LYS A 148 10.70 22.69 4.64
N GLN A 149 10.98 23.51 3.64
CA GLN A 149 9.95 24.26 2.90
C GLN A 149 9.10 23.33 2.03
N LEU A 150 9.68 22.25 1.49
CA LEU A 150 8.91 21.23 0.76
C LEU A 150 7.92 20.49 1.67
N ARG A 151 8.33 20.20 2.93
CA ARG A 151 7.45 19.57 3.92
C ARG A 151 6.30 20.47 4.30
N GLU A 152 6.61 21.71 4.68
CA GLU A 152 5.63 22.73 5.06
C GLU A 152 4.57 22.91 3.95
N ALA A 153 4.99 23.02 2.69
CA ALA A 153 4.06 23.13 1.58
C ALA A 153 3.15 21.90 1.40
N LEU A 154 3.63 20.70 1.71
CA LEU A 154 2.82 19.48 1.66
C LEU A 154 1.87 19.39 2.87
N GLU A 155 2.32 19.79 4.05
CA GLU A 155 1.53 19.83 5.29
C GLU A 155 0.36 20.81 5.17
N GLU A 156 0.59 22.02 4.63
CA GLU A 156 -0.48 23.02 4.38
C GLU A 156 -1.54 22.55 3.36
N ASN A 157 -1.18 21.59 2.50
CA ASN A 157 -2.11 20.97 1.53
C ASN A 157 -2.65 19.61 2.02
N ASP A 158 -2.64 19.38 3.34
CA ASP A 158 -3.12 18.18 4.03
C ASP A 158 -2.50 16.86 3.49
N ARG A 159 -1.25 16.89 3.04
CA ARG A 159 -0.59 15.72 2.48
C ARG A 159 0.12 14.90 3.56
N PHE A 160 -0.13 13.60 3.52
CA PHE A 160 0.60 12.64 4.35
C PHE A 160 2.08 12.61 3.96
N ILE A 161 2.93 12.92 4.93
CA ILE A 161 4.37 12.86 4.81
C ILE A 161 4.98 12.04 5.96
N THR A 162 6.20 11.55 5.76
CA THR A 162 6.97 10.92 6.84
C THR A 162 8.36 11.53 6.90
N ASP A 163 8.98 11.55 8.08
CA ASP A 163 10.32 12.15 8.27
C ASP A 163 11.40 11.50 7.39
N LYS A 164 11.19 10.22 7.05
CA LYS A 164 12.10 9.39 6.26
C LYS A 164 12.06 9.71 4.75
N MET A 165 11.11 10.52 4.28
CA MET A 165 11.03 10.89 2.86
C MET A 165 12.23 11.75 2.45
N SER A 166 12.77 11.45 1.28
CA SER A 166 13.87 12.20 0.68
C SER A 166 13.38 13.51 0.04
N PRO A 167 14.26 14.53 -0.11
CA PRO A 167 13.89 15.78 -0.79
C PRO A 167 13.36 15.55 -2.20
N ALA A 168 13.93 14.57 -2.93
CA ALA A 168 13.48 14.19 -4.27
C ALA A 168 12.07 13.59 -4.26
N GLU A 169 11.72 12.79 -3.26
CA GLU A 169 10.36 12.24 -3.12
C GLU A 169 9.34 13.35 -2.84
N LEU A 170 9.67 14.31 -1.97
CA LEU A 170 8.81 15.46 -1.67
C LEU A 170 8.62 16.36 -2.90
N ALA A 171 9.71 16.68 -3.61
CA ALA A 171 9.66 17.47 -4.83
C ALA A 171 8.80 16.81 -5.91
N TYR A 172 8.90 15.48 -6.06
CA TYR A 172 8.06 14.71 -6.98
C TYR A 172 6.57 14.79 -6.62
N MET A 173 6.21 14.66 -5.34
CA MET A 173 4.81 14.77 -4.91
C MET A 173 4.23 16.17 -5.17
N ILE A 174 5.02 17.22 -4.96
CA ILE A 174 4.65 18.59 -5.28
C ILE A 174 4.49 18.76 -6.80
N GLY A 175 5.44 18.25 -7.58
CA GLY A 175 5.38 18.28 -9.05
C GLY A 175 4.13 17.59 -9.61
N ASP A 176 3.79 16.40 -9.12
CA ASP A 176 2.55 15.71 -9.50
C ASP A 176 1.31 16.51 -9.08
N SER A 177 1.29 17.07 -7.88
CA SER A 177 0.15 17.84 -7.37
C SER A 177 -0.07 19.14 -8.15
N LEU A 178 1.00 19.82 -8.56
CA LEU A 178 0.94 21.04 -9.37
C LEU A 178 0.53 20.77 -10.83
N VAL A 179 0.93 19.64 -11.41
CA VAL A 179 0.60 19.31 -12.81
C VAL A 179 -0.77 18.64 -12.93
N SER A 180 -1.06 17.69 -12.04
CA SER A 180 -2.22 16.82 -12.12
C SER A 180 -3.37 17.23 -11.19
N GLY A 181 -3.10 18.02 -10.15
CA GLY A 181 -4.02 18.32 -9.05
C GLY A 181 -3.85 17.38 -7.85
N LEU A 182 -4.50 17.72 -6.74
CA LEU A 182 -4.47 16.95 -5.49
C LEU A 182 -5.29 15.66 -5.61
N LEU A 183 -4.72 14.57 -5.11
CA LEU A 183 -5.41 13.30 -4.96
C LEU A 183 -6.31 13.32 -3.71
N PRO A 184 -7.51 12.74 -3.78
CA PRO A 184 -8.41 12.63 -2.62
C PRO A 184 -7.82 11.69 -1.54
N PRO A 185 -8.46 11.61 -0.37
CA PRO A 185 -8.16 10.60 0.63
C PRO A 185 -8.19 9.19 0.04
N CYS A 186 -7.37 8.29 0.60
CA CYS A 186 -7.35 6.89 0.18
C CYS A 186 -8.72 6.22 0.44
N PRO A 187 -9.32 5.52 -0.53
CA PRO A 187 -10.62 4.87 -0.35
C PRO A 187 -10.61 3.69 0.63
N PHE A 188 -9.43 3.28 1.12
CA PHE A 188 -9.24 2.15 2.03
C PHE A 188 -8.74 2.54 3.42
N CYS A 189 -7.74 3.43 3.50
CA CYS A 189 -7.17 3.84 4.78
C CYS A 189 -7.52 5.27 5.16
N GLU A 190 -8.25 5.99 4.32
CA GLU A 190 -8.74 7.37 4.52
C GLU A 190 -7.64 8.42 4.76
N CYS A 191 -6.38 8.02 4.79
CA CYS A 191 -5.25 8.95 4.80
C CYS A 191 -5.13 9.67 3.45
N ASN A 192 -4.75 10.95 3.49
CA ASN A 192 -4.27 11.72 2.34
C ASN A 192 -2.86 11.29 1.92
N ALA A 193 -2.70 10.00 1.63
CA ALA A 193 -1.42 9.34 1.37
C ALA A 193 -1.34 8.69 -0.02
N LEU A 194 -2.29 9.01 -0.91
CA LEU A 194 -2.21 8.61 -2.31
C LEU A 194 -1.12 9.41 -3.03
N VAL A 195 -0.25 8.71 -3.76
CA VAL A 195 0.83 9.27 -4.56
C VAL A 195 0.69 8.77 -5.99
N GLY A 196 0.73 9.68 -6.97
CA GLY A 196 0.81 9.33 -8.38
C GLY A 196 2.19 8.80 -8.74
N GLU A 197 2.26 7.73 -9.51
CA GLU A 197 3.47 7.19 -10.14
C GLU A 197 3.19 7.04 -11.63
N GLY A 198 3.27 8.13 -12.40
CA GLY A 198 2.90 8.13 -13.81
C GLY A 198 1.43 7.74 -14.03
N GLY A 199 1.19 6.67 -14.76
CA GLY A 199 -0.13 6.10 -15.07
C GLY A 199 -0.75 5.28 -13.94
N MET A 200 -0.18 5.27 -12.73
CA MET A 200 -0.78 4.57 -11.59
C MET A 200 -0.77 5.41 -10.30
N ILE A 201 -1.57 5.01 -9.32
CA ILE A 201 -1.58 5.58 -7.97
C ILE A 201 -1.23 4.47 -6.97
N ARG A 202 -0.46 4.81 -5.94
CA ARG A 202 -0.26 3.95 -4.77
C ARG A 202 -0.49 4.71 -3.48
N CYS A 203 -0.99 4.01 -2.46
CA CYS A 203 -1.08 4.54 -1.12
C CYS A 203 0.24 4.31 -0.35
N ALA A 204 0.67 5.32 0.40
CA ALA A 204 1.79 5.25 1.34
C ALA A 204 1.35 5.39 2.81
N GLY A 205 0.03 5.35 3.07
CA GLY A 205 -0.55 5.56 4.40
C GLY A 205 -0.63 4.28 5.22
N PHE A 206 -1.33 4.37 6.35
CA PHE A 206 -1.53 3.27 7.29
C PHE A 206 -3.01 3.10 7.58
N ALA A 207 -3.53 1.88 7.40
CA ALA A 207 -4.85 1.51 7.87
C ALA A 207 -4.80 1.34 9.40
N ALA A 208 -5.77 1.96 10.09
CA ALA A 208 -5.86 1.96 11.56
C ALA A 208 -4.54 2.35 12.28
N GLY A 209 -3.75 3.23 11.66
CA GLY A 209 -2.50 3.76 12.22
C GLY A 209 -1.32 2.77 12.35
N THR A 210 -1.54 1.48 12.15
CA THR A 210 -0.54 0.43 12.45
C THR A 210 -0.13 -0.39 11.24
N THR A 211 -1.04 -0.62 10.30
CA THR A 211 -0.82 -1.53 9.17
C THR A 211 -0.60 -0.74 7.89
N SER A 212 0.51 -0.96 7.19
CA SER A 212 0.78 -0.24 5.93
C SER A 212 -0.31 -0.50 4.89
N CYS A 213 -0.93 0.56 4.37
CA CYS A 213 -1.91 0.45 3.30
C CYS A 213 -1.20 0.05 1.99
N ARG A 214 -1.75 -0.94 1.30
CA ARG A 214 -1.18 -1.48 0.04
C ARG A 214 -2.05 -1.19 -1.18
N PHE A 215 -2.97 -0.24 -1.05
CA PHE A 215 -3.83 0.16 -2.15
C PHE A 215 -2.99 0.65 -3.35
N SER A 216 -3.31 0.13 -4.53
CA SER A 216 -2.74 0.56 -5.80
C SER A 216 -3.78 0.48 -6.90
N LEU A 217 -3.73 1.42 -7.85
CA LEU A 217 -4.66 1.51 -8.96
C LEU A 217 -3.93 1.93 -10.24
N VAL A 218 -4.16 1.20 -11.33
CA VAL A 218 -3.66 1.58 -12.66
C VAL A 218 -4.70 2.47 -13.34
N LEU A 219 -4.32 3.71 -13.65
CA LEU A 219 -5.18 4.69 -14.34
C LEU A 219 -4.98 4.67 -15.85
N ASP A 220 -3.74 4.62 -16.29
CA ASP A 220 -3.30 4.56 -17.68
C ASP A 220 -2.29 3.40 -17.79
N SER A 221 -2.58 2.42 -18.64
CA SER A 221 -1.74 1.23 -18.81
C SER A 221 -0.51 1.56 -19.66
N VAL A 222 0.65 1.66 -19.01
CA VAL A 222 1.92 1.99 -19.67
C VAL A 222 2.63 0.71 -20.13
N PHE A 223 2.57 -0.35 -19.34
CA PHE A 223 3.21 -1.62 -19.61
C PHE A 223 2.21 -2.78 -19.72
N ASP A 224 1.07 -2.51 -20.36
CA ASP A 224 -0.02 -3.47 -20.60
C ASP A 224 -0.60 -4.12 -19.33
N GLU A 225 -0.50 -3.44 -18.18
CA GLU A 225 -1.16 -3.85 -16.95
C GLU A 225 -2.69 -3.61 -17.03
N PRO A 226 -3.52 -4.45 -16.40
CA PRO A 226 -4.97 -4.25 -16.38
C PRO A 226 -5.33 -2.95 -15.68
N LEU A 227 -6.25 -2.19 -16.28
CA LEU A 227 -6.77 -0.95 -15.70
C LEU A 227 -7.57 -1.24 -14.42
N GLY A 228 -7.53 -0.28 -13.51
CA GLY A 228 -8.41 -0.25 -12.34
C GLY A 228 -9.89 -0.14 -12.73
N SER A 229 -10.78 -0.62 -11.86
CA SER A 229 -12.22 -0.50 -12.09
C SER A 229 -12.67 0.96 -12.18
N GLU A 230 -13.69 1.24 -13.00
CA GLU A 230 -14.25 2.59 -13.16
C GLU A 230 -14.68 3.21 -11.83
N GLU A 231 -15.27 2.40 -10.93
CA GLU A 231 -15.64 2.82 -9.59
C GLU A 231 -14.43 3.34 -8.80
N MET A 232 -13.34 2.58 -8.79
CA MET A 232 -12.12 2.98 -8.07
C MET A 232 -11.45 4.19 -8.73
N ARG A 233 -11.47 4.27 -10.06
CA ARG A 233 -11.00 5.45 -10.81
C ARG A 233 -11.80 6.69 -10.42
N GLY A 234 -13.12 6.56 -10.27
CA GLY A 234 -14.02 7.60 -9.78
C GLY A 234 -13.67 8.05 -8.35
N ARG A 235 -13.47 7.10 -7.42
CA ARG A 235 -13.07 7.40 -6.03
C ARG A 235 -11.69 8.04 -5.91
N THR A 236 -10.79 7.80 -6.86
CA THR A 236 -9.45 8.42 -6.90
C THR A 236 -9.35 9.63 -7.84
N LYS A 237 -10.48 10.18 -8.29
CA LYS A 237 -10.50 11.33 -9.19
C LYS A 237 -9.91 12.55 -8.47
N ARG A 238 -8.94 13.21 -9.12
CA ARG A 238 -8.34 14.46 -8.62
C ARG A 238 -9.38 15.58 -8.67
N ALA A 239 -9.43 16.39 -7.63
CA ALA A 239 -10.41 17.46 -7.47
C ALA A 239 -9.86 18.74 -6.83
N GLY A 240 -8.76 18.65 -6.07
CA GLY A 240 -8.14 19.81 -5.43
C GLY A 240 -7.02 20.43 -6.26
N VAL A 241 -6.74 21.71 -6.01
CA VAL A 241 -5.59 22.43 -6.57
C VAL A 241 -4.55 22.59 -5.47
N PHE A 242 -3.28 22.34 -5.79
CA PHE A 242 -2.19 22.52 -4.84
C PHE A 242 -1.88 24.01 -4.69
N GLU A 243 -1.90 24.52 -3.46
CA GLU A 243 -1.58 25.90 -3.13
C GLU A 243 -0.10 25.99 -2.68
N PRO A 244 0.78 26.62 -3.48
CA PRO A 244 2.18 26.71 -3.11
C PRO A 244 2.41 27.75 -2.00
N THR A 245 3.17 27.36 -0.98
CA THR A 245 3.69 28.29 0.04
C THR A 245 4.49 29.42 -0.60
N GLN A 246 4.64 30.55 0.10
CA GLN A 246 5.37 31.71 -0.42
C GLN A 246 6.80 31.37 -0.92
N PRO A 247 7.62 30.57 -0.20
CA PRO A 247 8.96 30.19 -0.69
C PRO A 247 8.91 29.34 -1.96
N LEU A 248 7.94 28.42 -2.05
CA LEU A 248 7.75 27.57 -3.22
C LEU A 248 7.24 28.37 -4.42
N ALA A 249 6.32 29.31 -4.20
CA ALA A 249 5.83 30.23 -5.23
C ALA A 249 6.96 31.10 -5.80
N ARG A 250 7.92 31.52 -4.97
CA ARG A 250 9.13 32.25 -5.44
C ARG A 250 10.00 31.37 -6.34
N ALA A 251 10.21 30.10 -5.98
CA ALA A 251 10.95 29.16 -6.80
C ALA A 251 10.24 28.86 -8.14
N LEU A 252 8.90 28.91 -8.13
CA LEU A 252 8.05 28.68 -9.30
C LEU A 252 7.66 29.96 -10.04
N LYS A 253 8.28 31.11 -9.75
CA LYS A 253 7.88 32.41 -10.34
C LYS A 253 7.80 32.41 -11.87
N ASP A 254 8.75 31.72 -12.51
CA ASP A 254 8.84 31.60 -13.97
C ASP A 254 8.22 30.29 -14.49
N TRP A 255 7.33 29.68 -13.71
CA TRP A 255 6.61 28.48 -14.10
C TRP A 255 5.11 28.72 -14.03
N SER A 256 4.42 28.36 -15.12
CA SER A 256 2.98 28.24 -15.16
C SER A 256 2.62 26.86 -15.72
N PRO A 257 1.51 26.27 -15.27
CA PRO A 257 1.03 25.01 -15.81
C PRO A 257 0.77 25.16 -17.32
N PRO A 258 1.33 24.28 -18.17
CA PRO A 258 1.05 24.30 -19.60
C PRO A 258 -0.43 24.10 -19.91
N LYS A 259 -0.90 24.54 -21.07
CA LYS A 259 -2.32 24.50 -21.46
C LYS A 259 -2.93 23.09 -21.43
N ASP A 260 -2.11 22.07 -21.63
CA ASP A 260 -2.49 20.67 -21.60
C ASP A 260 -2.33 20.02 -20.22
N ALA A 261 -1.92 20.78 -19.18
CA ALA A 261 -1.79 20.28 -17.82
C ALA A 261 -3.17 19.92 -17.24
N PRO A 262 -3.36 18.70 -16.71
CA PRO A 262 -4.65 18.26 -16.17
C PRO A 262 -5.22 19.15 -15.06
N VAL A 263 -4.36 19.81 -14.27
CA VAL A 263 -4.78 20.72 -13.19
C VAL A 263 -5.67 21.86 -13.68
N LEU A 264 -5.50 22.33 -14.93
CA LEU A 264 -6.28 23.44 -15.47
C LEU A 264 -7.76 23.09 -15.66
N ALA A 265 -8.07 21.80 -15.86
CA ALA A 265 -9.45 21.32 -15.92
C ALA A 265 -10.11 21.21 -14.52
N LEU A 266 -9.34 21.35 -13.44
CA LEU A 266 -9.83 21.30 -12.06
C LEU A 266 -10.08 22.70 -11.47
N ALA A 267 -9.47 23.74 -12.04
CA ALA A 267 -9.74 25.10 -11.63
C ALA A 267 -11.22 25.42 -11.89
N PRO A 268 -11.94 26.03 -10.93
CA PRO A 268 -13.31 26.48 -11.18
C PRO A 268 -13.27 27.43 -12.37
N ALA A 269 -14.17 27.22 -13.33
CA ALA A 269 -14.29 28.06 -14.51
C ALA A 269 -14.51 29.51 -14.05
N ALA A 270 -13.44 30.32 -14.08
CA ALA A 270 -13.55 31.74 -13.91
C ALA A 270 -14.34 32.29 -15.11
N GLY A 271 -15.62 32.59 -14.90
CA GLY A 271 -16.42 33.43 -15.80
C GLY A 271 -17.53 32.71 -16.58
N ALA A 272 -18.68 32.51 -15.94
CA ALA A 272 -19.96 32.72 -16.60
C ALA A 272 -20.72 33.77 -15.78
N ALA A 273 -20.67 35.01 -16.26
CA ALA A 273 -21.40 36.14 -15.70
C ALA A 273 -22.90 35.92 -15.87
N GLY A 274 -23.62 35.87 -14.74
CA GLY A 274 -25.03 36.25 -14.61
C GLY A 274 -25.08 37.30 -13.51
N GLY A 275 -25.30 38.56 -13.87
CA GLY A 275 -24.98 39.71 -13.04
C GLY A 275 -25.94 40.02 -11.90
N SER A 276 -25.46 40.85 -10.99
CA SER A 276 -26.13 42.11 -10.71
C SER A 276 -25.11 43.13 -10.19
N ALA A 277 -25.26 44.36 -10.67
CA ALA A 277 -24.34 45.46 -10.50
C ALA A 277 -24.49 46.13 -9.13
N ALA A 278 -23.37 46.62 -8.58
CA ALA A 278 -23.34 47.91 -7.89
C ALA A 278 -21.91 48.48 -7.91
N ALA A 279 -21.84 49.73 -8.33
CA ALA A 279 -20.70 50.55 -8.68
C ALA A 279 -19.58 50.67 -7.62
N GLY A 280 -18.33 50.81 -8.08
CA GLY A 280 -17.28 51.52 -7.35
C GLY A 280 -17.48 53.05 -7.41
N PRO A 281 -16.62 53.86 -6.76
CA PRO A 281 -15.34 54.13 -7.41
C PRO A 281 -14.11 54.39 -6.48
N SER A 282 -12.94 54.09 -7.07
CA SER A 282 -11.69 54.88 -7.07
C SER A 282 -11.00 55.38 -5.78
N GLY A 283 -9.78 54.85 -5.54
CA GLY A 283 -8.55 55.67 -5.54
C GLY A 283 -7.81 55.93 -4.22
N VAL A 284 -6.47 55.80 -4.32
CA VAL A 284 -5.40 56.47 -3.53
C VAL A 284 -4.71 55.66 -2.42
N ASN A 285 -3.41 55.93 -2.32
CA ASN A 285 -2.27 55.17 -1.81
C ASN A 285 -1.71 55.80 -0.51
N ILE A 286 -1.39 54.94 0.48
CA ILE A 286 -0.29 54.99 1.49
C ILE A 286 -0.24 56.05 2.63
N GLN A 287 0.01 55.50 3.84
CA GLN A 287 0.67 55.98 5.07
C GLN A 287 -0.10 56.80 6.14
N GLY A 288 -0.06 56.29 7.39
CA GLY A 288 0.01 57.12 8.62
C GLY A 288 -0.91 56.75 9.79
N SER A 289 -0.39 55.93 10.72
CA SER A 289 -0.53 55.97 12.20
C SER A 289 -1.79 56.54 12.90
N GLY A 290 -2.36 55.75 13.82
CA GLY A 290 -2.73 56.21 15.18
C GLY A 290 -4.19 56.10 15.64
N THR A 291 -4.43 55.17 16.57
CA THR A 291 -5.41 55.12 17.69
C THR A 291 -6.92 54.90 17.45
N ASP A 292 -7.36 53.71 17.88
CA ASP A 292 -8.54 53.31 18.67
C ASP A 292 -9.95 53.86 18.39
N VAL A 293 -10.88 52.95 18.03
CA VAL A 293 -12.18 52.68 18.71
C VAL A 293 -12.81 51.38 18.14
N GLN A 294 -13.48 50.66 19.05
CA GLN A 294 -14.06 49.30 18.98
C GLN A 294 -15.18 49.09 17.95
N GLY A 295 -15.31 47.84 17.46
CA GLY A 295 -16.62 47.27 17.05
C GLY A 295 -16.62 46.15 16.00
N GLY A 296 -16.69 44.89 16.45
CA GLY A 296 -17.57 43.84 15.90
C GLY A 296 -17.17 43.03 14.66
N GLY A 297 -16.74 41.77 14.86
CA GLY A 297 -16.72 40.69 13.85
C GLY A 297 -16.08 39.41 14.40
N PRO A 298 -16.62 38.19 14.16
CA PRO A 298 -16.20 36.98 14.85
C PRO A 298 -14.80 36.49 14.45
N ASP A 299 -14.05 36.13 15.48
CA ASP A 299 -12.65 35.70 15.48
C ASP A 299 -12.57 34.19 15.20
N VAL A 300 -12.05 33.79 14.03
CA VAL A 300 -11.69 32.39 13.73
C VAL A 300 -10.18 32.28 13.88
N LYS A 301 -9.75 31.66 14.98
CA LYS A 301 -8.33 31.45 15.28
C LYS A 301 -7.76 30.29 14.44
N PRO A 302 -6.55 30.45 13.86
CA PRO A 302 -5.86 29.36 13.17
C PRO A 302 -5.37 28.30 14.17
N PHE A 303 -5.63 27.03 13.87
CA PHE A 303 -5.30 25.89 14.71
C PHE A 303 -3.79 25.66 14.73
N HIS A 304 -3.13 26.08 15.82
CA HIS A 304 -1.81 25.57 16.23
C HIS A 304 -2.06 24.51 17.30
N GLY A 305 -1.93 23.24 16.93
CA GLY A 305 -2.01 22.12 17.85
C GLY A 305 -0.66 21.82 18.48
N ASP A 306 -0.24 22.63 19.46
CA ASP A 306 0.75 22.22 20.45
C ASP A 306 0.06 21.25 21.42
N LEU A 307 0.53 20.00 21.43
CA LEU A 307 -0.07 18.88 22.14
C LEU A 307 0.55 18.72 23.53
N HIS A 308 0.30 19.64 24.47
CA HIS A 308 0.64 19.47 25.88
C HIS A 308 -0.30 20.25 26.83
N GLY A 309 -1.07 19.51 27.65
CA GLY A 309 -1.82 19.96 28.84
C GLY A 309 -3.07 20.80 28.53
N ASP A 310 -4.23 20.67 29.14
CA ASP A 310 -4.66 20.03 30.38
C ASP A 310 -6.16 19.72 30.22
N ILE A 311 -6.57 18.48 30.49
CA ILE A 311 -7.99 18.08 30.53
C ILE A 311 -8.48 18.43 31.94
N ASP A 312 -9.31 19.45 32.05
CA ASP A 312 -10.07 19.74 33.25
C ASP A 312 -11.57 19.84 32.91
N SER A 313 -12.28 18.79 33.34
CA SER A 313 -13.68 18.71 33.77
C SER A 313 -14.75 19.49 33.00
N GLY A 314 -15.61 18.76 32.28
CA GLY A 314 -16.88 19.28 31.77
C GLY A 314 -17.70 18.24 31.00
N ASP A 315 -18.38 17.38 31.76
CA ASP A 315 -19.46 16.46 31.37
C ASP A 315 -19.10 15.35 30.36
N ASP A 316 -18.49 14.32 30.94
CA ASP A 316 -18.12 13.05 30.37
C ASP A 316 -19.36 12.16 30.14
N GLU A 317 -19.88 12.10 28.91
CA GLU A 317 -20.42 10.84 28.41
C GLU A 317 -19.22 10.08 27.83
N GLU A 318 -18.57 9.27 28.68
CA GLU A 318 -17.56 8.28 28.28
C GLU A 318 -18.17 7.36 27.21
N LEU A 319 -17.95 7.66 25.93
CA LEU A 319 -18.02 6.65 24.88
C LEU A 319 -16.76 5.81 25.01
N ASP A 320 -16.86 4.74 25.79
CA ASP A 320 -15.83 3.73 25.88
C ASP A 320 -15.60 3.13 24.48
N GLY A 321 -14.45 3.43 23.88
CA GLY A 321 -13.99 2.79 22.63
C GLY A 321 -13.72 1.28 22.77
N SER A 322 -14.36 0.62 23.75
CA SER A 322 -14.47 -0.82 23.89
C SER A 322 -15.38 -1.31 22.78
N CYS A 323 -14.83 -2.03 21.80
CA CYS A 323 -15.66 -2.94 21.02
C CYS A 323 -16.19 -3.98 22.02
N ASP A 324 -17.42 -3.74 22.48
CA ASP A 324 -18.17 -4.58 23.40
C ASP A 324 -17.88 -6.06 23.06
N ALA A 325 -17.24 -6.82 23.95
CA ALA A 325 -16.64 -8.13 23.64
C ALA A 325 -17.64 -9.11 22.98
N LYS A 326 -18.94 -8.86 23.15
CA LYS A 326 -20.07 -9.53 22.49
C LYS A 326 -20.20 -9.28 20.98
N TYR A 327 -19.43 -8.40 20.35
CA TYR A 327 -19.54 -8.06 18.92
C TYR A 327 -18.25 -8.23 18.12
N VAL A 328 -17.26 -8.94 18.67
CA VAL A 328 -15.96 -9.17 17.99
C VAL A 328 -16.11 -9.87 16.64
N MET A 329 -17.19 -10.61 16.42
CA MET A 329 -17.49 -11.32 15.17
C MET A 329 -18.62 -10.67 14.36
N ALA A 330 -19.03 -9.44 14.70
CA ALA A 330 -20.06 -8.71 13.97
C ALA A 330 -19.69 -8.57 12.47
N GLY A 331 -20.60 -8.98 11.58
CA GLY A 331 -20.40 -8.97 10.13
C GLY A 331 -19.64 -10.18 9.57
N LEU A 332 -19.20 -11.13 10.41
CA LEU A 332 -18.70 -12.42 9.95
C LEU A 332 -19.86 -13.38 9.71
N VAL A 333 -19.91 -13.92 8.49
CA VAL A 333 -20.81 -15.03 8.15
C VAL A 333 -19.97 -16.30 8.02
N VAL A 334 -20.15 -17.22 8.97
CA VAL A 334 -19.30 -18.40 9.14
C VAL A 334 -20.05 -19.66 8.72
N ALA A 335 -19.39 -20.52 7.97
CA ALA A 335 -19.88 -21.86 7.68
C ALA A 335 -18.83 -22.90 8.09
N SER A 336 -19.22 -24.16 8.30
CA SER A 336 -18.25 -25.25 8.54
C SER A 336 -18.42 -26.41 7.57
N VAL A 337 -17.34 -27.17 7.41
CA VAL A 337 -17.32 -28.41 6.64
C VAL A 337 -16.40 -29.46 7.28
N GLY A 338 -16.84 -30.72 7.26
CA GLY A 338 -16.14 -31.84 7.89
C GLY A 338 -16.34 -31.90 9.41
N SER A 339 -15.61 -32.81 10.06
CA SER A 339 -15.63 -32.99 11.51
C SER A 339 -14.65 -32.03 12.17
N THR A 340 -15.14 -30.88 12.63
CA THR A 340 -14.34 -29.89 13.36
C THR A 340 -14.19 -30.26 14.84
N THR A 341 -13.16 -29.74 15.50
CA THR A 341 -13.00 -29.80 16.95
C THR A 341 -12.67 -28.38 17.43
N PRO A 342 -13.56 -27.70 18.17
CA PRO A 342 -14.83 -28.17 18.73
C PRO A 342 -15.90 -28.45 17.65
N LYS A 343 -17.01 -29.08 18.05
CA LYS A 343 -18.09 -29.44 17.11
C LYS A 343 -18.72 -28.19 16.50
N ALA A 344 -19.27 -28.34 15.30
CA ALA A 344 -19.95 -27.25 14.58
C ALA A 344 -21.02 -26.51 15.42
N GLU A 345 -21.77 -27.24 16.25
CA GLU A 345 -22.81 -26.69 17.15
C GLU A 345 -22.23 -25.76 18.23
N GLU A 346 -21.06 -26.11 18.75
CA GLU A 346 -20.34 -25.32 19.76
C GLU A 346 -19.72 -24.07 19.14
N LEU A 347 -19.11 -24.22 17.95
CA LEU A 347 -18.60 -23.09 17.18
C LEU A 347 -19.71 -22.12 16.76
N GLN A 348 -20.88 -22.63 16.36
CA GLN A 348 -22.05 -21.81 16.07
C GLN A 348 -22.45 -20.96 17.27
N SER A 349 -22.54 -21.58 18.46
CA SER A 349 -22.92 -20.89 19.69
C SER A 349 -21.93 -19.77 20.03
N ILE A 350 -20.63 -19.99 19.79
CA ILE A 350 -19.58 -19.00 20.01
C ILE A 350 -19.70 -17.85 18.98
N VAL A 351 -19.86 -18.16 17.69
CA VAL A 351 -19.97 -17.15 16.64
C VAL A 351 -21.19 -16.24 16.88
N GLU A 352 -22.34 -16.81 17.19
CA GLU A 352 -23.58 -16.07 17.46
C GLU A 352 -23.48 -15.25 18.76
N ALA A 353 -22.82 -15.77 19.81
CA ALA A 353 -22.58 -15.03 21.05
C ALA A 353 -21.67 -13.80 20.88
N HIS A 354 -20.80 -13.82 19.85
CA HIS A 354 -19.93 -12.70 19.49
C HIS A 354 -20.44 -11.88 18.29
N GLY A 355 -21.72 -12.03 17.93
CA GLY A 355 -22.40 -11.19 16.93
C GLY A 355 -22.23 -11.60 15.46
N GLY A 356 -21.63 -12.76 15.19
CA GLY A 356 -21.54 -13.33 13.84
C GLY A 356 -22.78 -14.16 13.44
N GLU A 357 -22.92 -14.44 12.14
CA GLU A 357 -23.99 -15.29 11.59
C GLU A 357 -23.42 -16.66 11.20
N TRP A 358 -24.13 -17.75 11.53
CA TRP A 358 -23.76 -19.10 11.13
C TRP A 358 -24.63 -19.66 10.00
N VAL A 359 -24.00 -20.25 8.97
CA VAL A 359 -24.69 -20.82 7.80
C VAL A 359 -24.47 -22.34 7.71
N SER A 360 -25.56 -23.08 7.97
CA SER A 360 -25.60 -24.53 7.84
C SER A 360 -25.75 -25.02 6.39
N GLY A 361 -26.28 -24.18 5.50
CA GLY A 361 -26.57 -24.50 4.10
C GLY A 361 -25.36 -24.56 3.16
N SER A 362 -25.65 -24.62 1.85
CA SER A 362 -24.67 -24.66 0.77
C SER A 362 -24.07 -23.27 0.54
N ILE A 363 -22.78 -23.22 0.20
CA ILE A 363 -22.15 -21.96 -0.21
C ILE A 363 -22.63 -21.64 -1.63
N GLY A 364 -23.43 -20.57 -1.78
CA GLY A 364 -24.00 -20.16 -3.06
C GLY A 364 -25.51 -19.93 -3.08
N ASP A 365 -26.23 -20.22 -1.99
CA ASP A 365 -27.69 -20.08 -1.91
C ASP A 365 -28.17 -18.61 -1.69
N GLY A 366 -27.37 -17.62 -2.12
CA GLY A 366 -27.69 -16.20 -2.02
C GLY A 366 -27.22 -15.47 -0.75
N ARG A 367 -26.54 -16.15 0.18
CA ARG A 367 -25.87 -15.53 1.34
C ARG A 367 -24.35 -15.53 1.14
N SER A 368 -23.70 -14.39 1.43
CA SER A 368 -22.24 -14.25 1.37
C SER A 368 -21.61 -14.91 2.59
N VAL A 369 -20.89 -16.01 2.40
CA VAL A 369 -20.08 -16.63 3.47
C VAL A 369 -18.72 -15.93 3.49
N SER A 370 -18.36 -15.35 4.63
CA SER A 370 -17.10 -14.63 4.82
C SER A 370 -15.95 -15.56 5.17
N ILE A 371 -16.22 -16.65 5.90
CA ILE A 371 -15.22 -17.61 6.39
C ILE A 371 -15.78 -19.04 6.38
N LEU A 372 -14.98 -20.01 5.91
CA LEU A 372 -15.28 -21.44 6.01
C LEU A 372 -14.37 -22.10 7.05
N VAL A 373 -14.94 -22.71 8.09
CA VAL A 373 -14.20 -23.55 9.04
C VAL A 373 -14.03 -24.95 8.45
N SER A 374 -12.80 -25.41 8.34
CA SER A 374 -12.43 -26.73 7.80
C SER A 374 -11.23 -27.31 8.53
N THR A 375 -11.03 -28.62 8.43
CA THR A 375 -9.81 -29.28 8.90
C THR A 375 -8.79 -29.45 7.76
N GLU A 376 -7.52 -29.59 8.10
CA GLU A 376 -6.46 -29.89 7.12
C GLU A 376 -6.70 -31.23 6.40
N ALA A 377 -7.29 -32.19 7.12
CA ALA A 377 -7.66 -33.49 6.55
C ALA A 377 -8.73 -33.36 5.45
N GLU A 378 -9.66 -32.42 5.58
CA GLU A 378 -10.68 -32.15 4.56
C GLU A 378 -10.06 -31.45 3.33
N ALA A 379 -9.14 -30.52 3.54
CA ALA A 379 -8.40 -29.83 2.47
C ALA A 379 -7.46 -30.78 1.69
N ALA A 380 -6.92 -31.81 2.34
CA ALA A 380 -6.02 -32.79 1.73
C ALA A 380 -6.73 -33.92 0.94
N LYS A 381 -8.07 -33.97 0.93
CA LYS A 381 -8.81 -35.01 0.20
C LYS A 381 -8.63 -34.85 -1.32
N LYS A 382 -8.32 -35.97 -2.02
CA LYS A 382 -8.29 -36.04 -3.50
C LYS A 382 -9.58 -35.57 -4.17
N LYS A 383 -10.72 -35.70 -3.48
CA LYS A 383 -12.01 -35.13 -3.85
C LYS A 383 -12.57 -34.39 -2.64
N PRO A 384 -12.42 -33.06 -2.55
CA PRO A 384 -12.98 -32.29 -1.45
C PRO A 384 -14.51 -32.27 -1.52
N SER A 385 -15.16 -31.99 -0.40
CA SER A 385 -16.61 -31.80 -0.36
C SER A 385 -17.08 -30.64 -1.24
N ALA A 386 -18.32 -30.72 -1.71
CA ALA A 386 -18.91 -29.69 -2.57
C ALA A 386 -18.88 -28.29 -1.94
N LYS A 387 -19.04 -28.21 -0.61
CA LYS A 387 -18.97 -26.96 0.16
C LYS A 387 -17.56 -26.37 0.17
N PHE A 388 -16.53 -27.20 0.37
CA PHE A 388 -15.14 -26.75 0.30
C PHE A 388 -14.74 -26.30 -1.12
N ALA A 389 -15.16 -27.06 -2.15
CA ALA A 389 -14.93 -26.69 -3.54
C ALA A 389 -15.63 -25.38 -3.94
N ALA A 390 -16.86 -25.15 -3.44
CA ALA A 390 -17.60 -23.92 -3.65
C ALA A 390 -16.93 -22.71 -2.95
N ALA A 391 -16.46 -22.87 -1.72
CA ALA A 391 -15.68 -21.83 -1.02
C ALA A 391 -14.41 -21.46 -1.78
N ALA A 392 -13.63 -22.45 -2.22
CA ALA A 392 -12.42 -22.22 -2.99
C ALA A 392 -12.70 -21.47 -4.31
N LYS A 393 -13.79 -21.85 -5.02
CA LYS A 393 -14.22 -21.16 -6.25
C LYS A 393 -14.69 -19.72 -5.98
N ALA A 394 -15.30 -19.47 -4.83
CA ALA A 394 -15.76 -18.16 -4.39
C ALA A 394 -14.68 -17.32 -3.69
N SER A 395 -13.43 -17.82 -3.60
CA SER A 395 -12.32 -17.18 -2.87
C SER A 395 -12.62 -16.91 -1.38
N VAL A 396 -13.47 -17.74 -0.77
CA VAL A 396 -13.76 -17.69 0.67
C VAL A 396 -12.62 -18.38 1.42
N PRO A 397 -11.98 -17.72 2.40
CA PRO A 397 -10.88 -18.32 3.15
C PRO A 397 -11.36 -19.52 3.99
N ALA A 398 -10.63 -20.62 3.92
CA ALA A 398 -10.82 -21.77 4.79
C ALA A 398 -9.87 -21.67 5.99
N VAL A 399 -10.42 -21.68 7.21
CA VAL A 399 -9.66 -21.54 8.48
C VAL A 399 -9.90 -22.74 9.40
N SER A 400 -9.03 -22.95 10.38
CA SER A 400 -9.23 -23.97 11.43
C SER A 400 -10.23 -23.49 12.49
N ALA A 401 -10.75 -24.41 13.29
CA ALA A 401 -11.63 -24.07 14.41
C ALA A 401 -10.93 -23.20 15.47
N ASP A 402 -9.61 -23.36 15.64
CA ASP A 402 -8.80 -22.55 16.56
C ASP A 402 -8.82 -21.06 16.22
N TYR A 403 -9.03 -20.70 14.95
CA TYR A 403 -9.18 -19.32 14.54
C TYR A 403 -10.45 -18.67 15.13
N ILE A 404 -11.57 -19.41 15.14
CA ILE A 404 -12.83 -18.93 15.74
C ILE A 404 -12.69 -18.81 17.27
N LEU A 405 -12.01 -19.77 17.90
CA LEU A 405 -11.72 -19.72 19.33
C LEU A 405 -10.84 -18.51 19.69
N ALA A 406 -9.81 -18.24 18.90
CA ALA A 406 -8.94 -17.09 19.10
C ALA A 406 -9.69 -15.75 18.98
N LEU A 407 -10.62 -15.62 18.02
CA LEU A 407 -11.49 -14.45 17.89
C LEU A 407 -12.40 -14.28 19.11
N ALA A 408 -12.83 -15.37 19.74
CA ALA A 408 -13.62 -15.35 20.97
C ALA A 408 -12.78 -15.18 22.26
N GLY A 409 -11.44 -15.05 22.15
CA GLY A 409 -10.54 -15.01 23.31
C GLY A 409 -10.43 -16.33 24.07
N LEU A 410 -10.83 -17.44 23.44
CA LEU A 410 -10.80 -18.78 24.02
C LEU A 410 -9.49 -19.51 23.65
N PRO A 411 -8.97 -20.37 24.55
CA PRO A 411 -7.79 -21.18 24.24
C PRO A 411 -8.06 -22.14 23.06
N PRO A 412 -7.03 -22.51 22.28
CA PRO A 412 -7.20 -23.45 21.18
C PRO A 412 -7.71 -24.80 21.68
N ALA A 413 -8.50 -25.49 20.87
CA ALA A 413 -9.14 -26.75 21.26
C ALA A 413 -8.14 -27.90 21.45
N THR A 414 -6.90 -27.74 20.96
CA THR A 414 -5.83 -28.75 21.01
C THR A 414 -4.79 -28.45 22.09
N GLY A 415 -5.16 -28.64 23.35
CA GLY A 415 -4.22 -28.60 24.48
C GLY A 415 -3.27 -29.81 24.55
N SER A 416 -2.20 -29.83 23.75
CA SER A 416 -0.87 -30.42 24.05
C SER A 416 -0.04 -30.61 22.77
N SER A 417 0.80 -29.63 22.42
CA SER A 417 2.05 -29.96 21.75
C SER A 417 3.02 -30.45 22.85
N LYS A 418 3.31 -31.76 22.86
CA LYS A 418 4.48 -32.25 23.60
C LYS A 418 5.71 -31.59 22.97
N SER A 419 6.27 -30.61 23.66
CA SER A 419 7.64 -30.14 23.45
C SER A 419 8.58 -31.31 23.75
N THR A 420 9.01 -32.03 22.71
CA THR A 420 10.19 -32.90 22.81
C THR A 420 11.43 -32.03 22.65
N GLY A 421 11.67 -31.19 23.65
CA GLY A 421 12.91 -30.47 23.85
C GLY A 421 13.49 -30.85 25.20
N LYS A 422 14.23 -31.97 25.27
CA LYS A 422 15.20 -32.19 26.34
C LYS A 422 16.60 -32.04 25.76
N SER A 423 17.22 -30.95 26.15
CA SER A 423 18.60 -30.59 25.92
C SER A 423 19.56 -31.54 26.65
N THR A 424 20.68 -31.79 25.96
CA THR A 424 22.05 -31.99 26.46
C THR A 424 22.31 -33.07 27.52
N GLY A 425 22.91 -34.16 27.06
CA GLY A 425 23.70 -35.09 27.87
C GLY A 425 24.86 -35.63 27.03
N LYS A 426 25.97 -34.90 27.04
CA LYS A 426 27.24 -35.22 26.40
C LYS A 426 27.85 -36.45 27.10
N SER A 427 27.81 -37.63 26.49
CA SER A 427 28.67 -38.77 26.83
C SER A 427 29.75 -38.91 25.76
N GLY A 428 30.98 -38.63 26.17
CA GLY A 428 32.15 -38.70 25.31
C GLY A 428 32.59 -40.14 25.03
N GLY A 429 32.94 -40.36 23.76
CA GLY A 429 34.18 -41.01 23.34
C GLY A 429 34.48 -42.42 23.86
N GLY A 430 34.11 -43.43 23.08
CA GLY A 430 34.66 -44.78 23.17
C GLY A 430 35.07 -45.27 21.79
N GLY A 431 36.39 -45.42 21.57
CA GLY A 431 36.93 -46.20 20.45
C GLY A 431 37.93 -45.47 19.56
N LYS A 432 39.21 -45.51 19.93
CA LYS A 432 40.27 -45.92 18.98
C LYS A 432 41.54 -46.32 19.71
N SER A 433 41.94 -47.54 19.40
CA SER A 433 43.21 -48.20 19.64
C SER A 433 44.37 -47.43 19.03
N GLY A 434 45.51 -47.41 19.73
CA GLY A 434 46.75 -46.82 19.25
C GLY A 434 47.85 -46.94 20.30
N GLY A 435 48.51 -48.11 20.33
CA GLY A 435 49.69 -48.35 21.15
C GLY A 435 50.88 -47.51 20.68
N GLY A 436 51.60 -46.92 21.62
CA GLY A 436 52.75 -46.05 21.37
C GLY A 436 53.65 -45.94 22.59
N LYS A 437 54.58 -46.89 22.67
CA LYS A 437 55.85 -47.00 23.41
C LYS A 437 56.19 -46.01 24.55
N SER A 438 56.47 -46.65 25.68
CA SER A 438 57.23 -46.21 26.84
C SER A 438 58.68 -45.82 26.53
N GLY A 439 59.19 -44.85 27.29
CA GLY A 439 60.59 -44.45 27.28
C GLY A 439 60.93 -43.52 28.45
N GLY A 440 61.15 -44.09 29.62
CA GLY A 440 61.64 -43.40 30.81
C GLY A 440 62.40 -44.39 31.67
N GLY A 441 63.72 -44.42 31.51
CA GLY A 441 64.60 -45.30 32.27
C GLY A 441 64.95 -44.74 33.65
N LYS A 442 65.24 -45.65 34.59
CA LYS A 442 66.39 -45.59 35.51
C LYS A 442 66.46 -46.82 36.41
N SER A 443 67.70 -47.13 36.81
CA SER A 443 68.19 -48.15 37.76
C SER A 443 68.15 -49.59 37.24
N GLY A 444 69.20 -50.41 37.35
CA GLY A 444 70.47 -50.33 38.07
C GLY A 444 70.86 -51.78 38.38
N GLY A 445 72.11 -52.17 38.11
CA GLY A 445 72.63 -53.53 38.32
C GLY A 445 73.32 -54.10 37.10
#